data_AF-Q3SBA7-F1
#
_entry.id   AF-Q3SBA7-F1
#
_cell.length_a   1.000
_cell.length_b   1.000
_cell.length_c   1.000
_cell.angle_alpha   90.00
_cell.angle_beta   90.00
_cell.angle_gamma   90.00
#
_symmetry.space_group_name_H-M   'P 1'
#
loop_
_entity.id
_entity.type
_entity.pdbx_description
1 polymer ?
#
loop_
_entity_poly.entity_id
_entity_poly.type
_entity_poly.pdbx_seq_one_letter_code
_entity_poly.pdbx_strand_id
1 'polypeptide(L)' 'MQLLGAIEKISASGKLIVRASGKLNLRIGQKVFLNKRPIGRIYDVIGPVSKPWVLIDVENPDGLVGKKVYLG' A
#
# COMPACT_ATOMS: atom_id res chain seq x y z
N MET A 1 10.02 -3.28 -9.98
CA MET A 1 9.01 -3.25 -8.90
C MET A 1 9.72 -3.08 -7.57
N GLN A 2 9.30 -2.12 -6.76
CA GLN A 2 9.95 -1.77 -5.49
C GLN A 2 9.05 -2.22 -4.32
N LEU A 3 9.62 -2.84 -3.28
CA LEU A 3 8.86 -3.24 -2.10
C LEU A 3 8.31 -2.00 -1.39
N LEU A 4 6.98 -1.93 -1.23
CA LEU A 4 6.32 -0.89 -0.44
C LEU A 4 6.33 -1.28 1.05
N GLY A 5 5.86 -2.48 1.36
CA GLY A 5 5.74 -2.99 2.73
C GLY A 5 4.74 -4.13 2.83
N ALA A 6 4.49 -4.60 4.06
CA ALA A 6 3.43 -5.55 4.35
C ALA A 6 2.15 -4.83 4.78
N ILE A 7 0.99 -5.40 4.41
CA ILE A 7 -0.31 -4.86 4.80
C ILE A 7 -0.54 -5.12 6.29
N GLU A 8 -0.69 -4.06 7.07
CA GLU A 8 -0.89 -4.15 8.53
C GLU A 8 -2.35 -4.46 8.86
N LYS A 9 -3.29 -3.77 8.20
CA LYS A 9 -4.73 -3.91 8.44
C LYS A 9 -5.55 -3.32 7.29
N ILE A 10 -6.85 -3.55 7.35
CA ILE A 10 -7.86 -2.87 6.54
C ILE A 10 -8.45 -1.76 7.42
N SER A 11 -8.57 -0.55 6.87
CA SER A 11 -9.22 0.58 7.54
C SER A 11 -10.75 0.42 7.54
N ALA A 12 -11.45 1.20 8.37
CA ALA A 12 -12.91 1.19 8.43
C ALA A 12 -13.58 1.55 7.08
N SER A 13 -12.90 2.30 6.21
CA SER A 13 -13.36 2.66 4.86
C SER A 13 -12.89 1.69 3.77
N GLY A 14 -12.39 0.51 4.14
CA GLY A 14 -12.00 -0.55 3.22
C GLY A 14 -10.63 -0.36 2.55
N LYS A 15 -9.88 0.70 2.88
CA LYS A 15 -8.52 0.91 2.35
C LYS A 15 -7.50 0.02 3.06
N LEU A 16 -6.54 -0.53 2.32
CA LEU A 16 -5.40 -1.23 2.94
C LEU A 16 -4.46 -0.22 3.56
N ILE A 17 -3.95 -0.51 4.75
CA ILE A 17 -2.91 0.27 5.42
C ILE A 17 -1.60 -0.49 5.35
N VAL A 18 -0.59 0.14 4.77
CA VAL A 18 0.76 -0.41 4.62
C VAL A 18 1.76 0.53 5.26
N ARG A 19 2.65 -0.02 6.09
CA ARG A 19 3.79 0.75 6.61
C ARG A 19 4.90 0.73 5.57
N ALA A 20 5.18 1.89 4.99
CA ALA A 20 6.24 2.03 4.01
C ALA A 20 7.61 1.78 4.65
N SER A 21 8.49 1.08 3.93
CA SER A 21 9.87 0.84 4.35
C SER A 21 10.86 1.35 3.31
N GLY A 22 11.87 2.11 3.76
CA GLY A 22 12.95 2.60 2.91
C GLY A 22 12.64 3.93 2.20
N LYS A 23 13.54 4.34 1.31
CA LYS A 23 13.36 5.54 0.47
C LYS A 23 12.47 5.20 -0.72
N LEU A 24 11.21 5.63 -0.65
CA LEU A 24 10.20 5.39 -1.68
C LEU A 24 9.72 6.73 -2.27
N ASN A 25 9.60 6.79 -3.59
CA ASN A 25 8.95 7.92 -4.27
C ASN A 25 7.46 7.63 -4.38
N LEU A 26 6.72 7.90 -3.31
CA LEU A 26 5.29 7.62 -3.23
C LEU A 26 4.49 8.70 -3.97
N ARG A 27 3.57 8.27 -4.84
CA ARG A 27 2.67 9.18 -5.57
C ARG A 27 1.24 8.72 -5.45
N ILE A 28 0.33 9.63 -5.10
CA ILE A 28 -1.11 9.36 -5.13
C ILE A 28 -1.51 8.93 -6.55
N GLY A 29 -2.36 7.90 -6.66
CA GLY A 29 -2.77 7.28 -7.91
C GLY A 29 -1.80 6.23 -8.47
N GLN A 30 -0.60 6.07 -7.91
CA GLN A 30 0.36 5.06 -8.37
C GLN A 30 -0.18 3.64 -8.17
N LYS A 31 0.03 2.76 -9.16
CA LYS A 31 -0.40 1.35 -9.10
C LYS A 31 0.37 0.58 -8.02
N VAL A 32 -0.38 -0.18 -7.23
CA VAL A 32 0.12 -1.12 -6.24
C VAL A 32 -0.11 -2.54 -6.76
N PHE A 33 0.89 -3.39 -6.55
CA PHE A 33 0.90 -4.77 -6.99
C PHE A 33 1.07 -5.73 -5.81
N LEU A 34 0.37 -6.86 -5.88
CA LEU A 34 0.68 -8.06 -5.12
C LEU A 34 1.37 -9.03 -6.09
N ASN A 35 2.66 -9.30 -5.87
CA ASN A 35 3.51 -10.00 -6.83
C ASN A 35 3.48 -9.29 -8.21
N LYS A 36 2.91 -9.90 -9.25
CA LYS A 36 2.76 -9.31 -10.59
C LYS A 36 1.34 -8.82 -10.90
N ARG A 37 0.40 -8.97 -9.95
CA ARG A 37 -1.01 -8.62 -10.14
C ARG A 37 -1.27 -7.20 -9.61
N PRO A 38 -1.77 -6.26 -10.42
CA PRO A 38 -2.24 -4.98 -9.91
C PRO A 38 -3.45 -5.22 -9.00
N ILE A 39 -3.42 -4.65 -7.81
CA ILE A 39 -4.50 -4.80 -6.82
C ILE A 39 -5.23 -3.49 -6.53
N GLY A 40 -4.62 -2.36 -6.90
CA GLY A 40 -5.16 -1.06 -6.53
C GLY A 40 -4.20 0.09 -6.81
N ARG A 41 -4.47 1.22 -6.16
CA ARG A 41 -3.68 2.45 -6.28
C ARG A 41 -3.46 3.11 -4.93
N ILE A 42 -2.36 3.86 -4.79
CA ILE A 42 -2.15 4.72 -3.63
C ILE A 42 -3.29 5.74 -3.57
N TYR A 43 -4.03 5.72 -2.47
CA TYR A 43 -5.08 6.67 -2.17
C TYR A 43 -4.52 7.89 -1.45
N ASP A 44 -3.72 7.65 -0.40
CA ASP A 44 -3.15 8.70 0.43
C ASP A 44 -1.86 8.24 1.13
N VAL A 45 -1.05 9.19 1.59
CA VAL A 45 0.21 8.97 2.31
C VAL A 45 0.21 9.87 3.54
N ILE A 46 0.25 9.26 4.73
CA ILE A 46 0.12 9.98 6.00
C ILE A 46 1.23 9.62 6.99
N GLY A 47 1.41 10.49 7.99
CA GLY A 47 2.37 10.29 9.06
C GLY A 47 3.79 10.79 8.71
N PRO A 48 4.82 10.29 9.42
CA PRO A 48 6.16 10.84 9.31
C PRO A 48 6.81 10.51 7.98
N VAL A 49 7.50 11.49 7.39
CA VAL A 49 8.20 11.34 6.09
C VAL A 49 9.21 10.19 6.10
N SER A 50 9.84 9.90 7.25
CA SER A 50 10.82 8.83 7.38
C SER A 50 10.22 7.42 7.30
N LYS A 51 8.94 7.26 7.67
CA LYS A 51 8.26 5.96 7.70
C LYS A 51 6.74 6.18 7.62
N PRO A 52 6.20 6.57 6.46
CA PRO A 52 4.78 6.91 6.34
C PRO A 52 3.90 5.65 6.36
N TRP A 53 2.63 5.84 6.68
CA TRP A 53 1.57 4.90 6.33
C TRP A 53 1.03 5.26 4.95
N VAL A 54 0.79 4.23 4.15
CA VAL A 54 0.24 4.36 2.80
C VAL A 54 -1.11 3.68 2.78
N LEU A 55 -2.12 4.46 2.39
CA LEU A 55 -3.48 3.98 2.20
C LEU A 55 -3.64 3.59 0.74
N ILE A 56 -4.23 2.44 0.49
CA ILE A 56 -4.35 1.87 -0.86
C ILE A 56 -5.82 1.57 -1.11
N ASP A 57 -6.34 2.13 -2.20
CA ASP A 57 -7.68 1.83 -2.70
C ASP A 57 -7.64 0.53 -3.49
N VAL A 58 -8.50 -0.42 -3.11
CA VAL A 58 -8.57 -1.77 -3.68
C VAL A 58 -10.04 -2.20 -3.79
N GLU A 59 -10.34 -3.02 -4.79
CA GLU A 59 -11.71 -3.53 -5.01
C GLU A 59 -12.08 -4.63 -4.01
N ASN A 60 -11.15 -5.52 -3.67
CA ASN A 60 -11.38 -6.61 -2.73
C ASN A 60 -10.20 -6.75 -1.73
N PRO A 61 -10.35 -6.23 -0.49
CA PRO A 61 -9.30 -6.23 0.51
C PRO A 61 -9.17 -7.57 1.27
N ASP A 62 -10.11 -8.49 1.14
CA ASP A 62 -10.19 -9.70 1.97
C ASP A 62 -8.99 -10.63 1.75
N GLY A 63 -8.43 -11.12 2.88
CA GLY A 63 -7.28 -12.03 2.86
C GLY A 63 -5.98 -11.41 2.34
N LEU A 64 -5.88 -10.07 2.28
CA LEU A 64 -4.66 -9.37 1.88
C LEU A 64 -3.75 -8.99 3.07
N VAL A 65 -4.29 -8.96 4.29
CA VAL A 65 -3.51 -8.63 5.51
C VAL A 65 -2.30 -9.55 5.65
N GLY A 66 -1.15 -8.98 6.02
CA GLY A 66 0.13 -9.67 6.15
C GLY A 66 0.90 -9.87 4.83
N LYS A 67 0.26 -9.69 3.66
CA LYS A 67 0.95 -9.84 2.37
C LYS A 67 1.82 -8.63 2.05
N LYS A 68 2.93 -8.87 1.36
CA LYS A 68 3.83 -7.83 0.85
C LYS A 68 3.30 -7.27 -0.46
N VAL A 69 3.29 -5.94 -0.56
CA VAL A 69 2.89 -5.23 -1.76
C VAL A 69 4.03 -4.37 -2.31
N TYR A 70 3.93 -4.08 -3.60
CA TYR A 70 5.00 -3.50 -4.39
C TYR A 70 4.48 -2.31 -5.21
N LEU A 71 5.35 -1.35 -5.46
CA LEU A 71 5.13 -0.28 -6.42
C LEU A 71 5.58 -0.74 -7.82
N GLY A 72 4.75 -0.44 -8.81
CA GLY A 72 5.10 -0.54 -10.23
C GLY A 72 6.01 0.60 -10.67
#